data_AF-A0A957U310-F1
#
_entry.id   AF-A0A957U310-F1
#
_cell.length_a   1.000
_cell.length_b   1.000
_cell.length_c   1.000
_cell.angle_alpha   90.00
_cell.angle_beta   90.00
_cell.angle_gamma   90.00
#
_symmetry.space_group_name_H-M   'P 1'
#
loop_
_entity.id
_entity.type
_entity.pdbx_description
1 polymer ?
#
loop_
_entity_poly.entity_id
_entity_poly.type
_entity_poly.pdbx_seq_one_letter_code
_entity_poly.pdbx_strand_id
1 'polypeptide(L)' 'KVMKLLEGYGHRAQFSVFECHLGAKDADAVRQRLEALIDAARDDVRIYYFCDGCLPKTRMLGKAKGHKVEQSVII' A
#
# COMPACT_ATOMS: atom_id res chain seq x y z
N LYS A 1 5.43 11.12 -7.78
CA LYS A 1 3.97 11.31 -8.02
C LYS A 1 3.17 10.27 -7.26
N VAL A 2 3.49 8.97 -7.45
CA VAL A 2 2.93 7.85 -6.68
C VAL A 2 3.03 8.06 -5.15
N MET A 3 4.21 8.44 -4.63
CA MET A 3 4.38 8.73 -3.20
C MET A 3 3.34 9.73 -2.65
N LYS A 4 3.17 10.88 -3.31
CA LYS A 4 2.21 11.91 -2.89
C LYS A 4 0.76 11.43 -2.96
N LEU A 5 0.44 10.54 -3.91
CA LEU A 5 -0.88 9.92 -3.96
C LEU A 5 -1.09 9.03 -2.74
N LEU A 6 -0.14 8.15 -2.43
CA LEU A 6 -0.28 7.11 -1.41
C LEU A 6 -0.13 7.62 0.03
N GLU A 7 0.56 8.75 0.25
CA GLU A 7 0.63 9.44 1.56
C GLU A 7 -0.75 9.84 2.10
N GLY A 8 -1.74 10.07 1.23
CA GLY A 8 -3.12 10.37 1.65
C GLY A 8 -3.92 9.14 2.10
N TYR A 9 -3.41 7.93 1.84
CA TYR A 9 -4.11 6.66 2.06
C TYR A 9 -3.43 5.75 3.08
N GLY A 10 -2.24 6.11 3.55
CA GLY A 10 -1.53 5.34 4.56
C GLY A 10 -0.11 5.79 4.80
N HIS A 11 0.73 4.85 5.22
CA HIS A 11 2.08 5.13 5.68
C HIS A 11 3.13 4.57 4.71
N ARG A 12 4.23 5.28 4.55
CA ARG A 12 5.38 4.85 3.74
C ARG A 12 6.28 3.91 4.56
N ALA A 13 6.15 2.60 4.35
CA ALA A 13 6.91 1.58 5.07
C ALA A 13 8.38 1.49 4.61
N GLN A 14 8.63 1.66 3.30
CA GLN A 14 9.98 1.72 2.72
C GLN A 14 10.03 2.78 1.60
N PHE A 15 11.18 2.90 0.91
CA PHE A 15 11.33 3.89 -0.15
C PHE A 15 10.23 3.78 -1.23
N SER A 16 9.88 2.58 -1.67
CA SER A 16 8.83 2.36 -2.66
C SER A 16 7.75 1.39 -2.18
N VAL A 17 7.56 1.28 -0.86
CA VAL A 17 6.53 0.41 -0.28
C VAL A 17 5.66 1.22 0.66
N PHE A 18 4.35 1.13 0.46
CA PHE A 18 3.33 1.84 1.20
C PHE A 18 2.35 0.84 1.81
N GLU A 19 2.02 1.05 3.07
CA GLU A 19 0.96 0.34 3.79
C GLU A 19 -0.25 1.27 3.83
N CYS A 20 -1.26 0.99 3.01
CA CYS A 20 -2.46 1.78 2.86
C CYS A 20 -3.66 1.15 3.58
N HIS A 21 -4.49 1.97 4.21
CA HIS A 21 -5.76 1.55 4.79
C HIS A 21 -6.88 1.93 3.81
N LEU A 22 -7.31 0.96 3.00
CA LEU A 22 -8.24 1.20 1.91
C LEU A 22 -9.43 0.26 2.05
N GLY A 23 -10.64 0.84 2.11
CA GLY A 23 -11.85 0.09 1.83
C GLY A 23 -11.93 -0.29 0.35
N ALA A 24 -12.81 -1.21 -0.02
CA ALA A 24 -12.90 -1.74 -1.39
C ALA A 24 -13.05 -0.64 -2.47
N LYS A 25 -13.86 0.39 -2.21
CA LYS A 25 -14.05 1.52 -3.15
C LYS A 25 -12.80 2.37 -3.31
N ASP A 26 -12.09 2.64 -2.21
CA ASP A 26 -10.88 3.45 -2.24
C ASP A 26 -9.71 2.69 -2.87
N ALA A 27 -9.65 1.36 -2.67
CA ALA A 27 -8.67 0.50 -3.32
C ALA A 27 -8.79 0.56 -4.86
N ASP A 28 -10.00 0.45 -5.39
CA ASP A 28 -10.23 0.59 -6.83
C ASP A 28 -9.89 1.99 -7.35
N ALA A 29 -10.24 3.04 -6.59
CA ALA A 29 -9.89 4.41 -6.96
C ALA A 29 -8.38 4.65 -6.97
N VAL A 30 -7.65 4.11 -5.99
CA VAL A 30 -6.19 4.17 -5.92
C VAL A 30 -5.57 3.41 -7.08
N ARG A 31 -6.05 2.20 -7.40
CA ARG A 31 -5.58 1.42 -8.56
C ARG A 31 -5.69 2.22 -9.86
N GLN A 32 -6.86 2.78 -10.15
CA GLN A 32 -7.09 3.58 -11.36
C GLN A 32 -6.16 4.80 -11.43
N ARG A 33 -5.96 5.49 -10.29
CA ARG A 33 -5.04 6.63 -10.21
C ARG A 33 -3.58 6.22 -10.41
N LEU A 34 -3.18 5.04 -9.90
CA LEU A 34 -1.84 4.51 -10.10
C LEU A 34 -1.60 4.19 -11.58
N GLU A 35 -2.54 3.52 -12.25
CA GLU A 35 -2.47 3.22 -13.69
C GLU A 35 -2.27 4.48 -14.55
N ALA A 36 -2.89 5.60 -14.16
CA ALA A 36 -2.72 6.88 -14.86
C ALA A 36 -1.39 7.60 -14.53
N LEU A 37 -0.70 7.23 -13.44
CA LEU A 37 0.51 7.91 -12.97
C LEU A 37 1.81 7.17 -13.30
N ILE A 38 1.75 5.86 -13.51
CA ILE A 38 2.91 5.02 -13.78
C ILE A 38 3.20 4.95 -15.29
N ASP A 39 4.47 4.72 -15.64
CA ASP A 39 4.86 4.30 -16.98
C ASP A 39 4.86 2.77 -17.03
N ALA A 40 3.84 2.18 -17.67
CA ALA A 40 3.68 0.73 -17.74
C ALA A 40 4.84 0.00 -18.45
N ALA A 41 5.73 0.70 -19.16
CA ALA A 41 6.92 0.11 -19.79
C ALA A 41 8.15 0.12 -18.87
N ARG A 42 8.12 0.86 -17.76
CA ARG A 42 9.28 1.10 -16.89
C ARG A 42 9.03 0.85 -15.41
N ASP A 43 7.80 1.04 -14.98
CA ASP A 43 7.37 0.93 -13.59
C ASP A 43 6.64 -0.39 -13.35
N ASP A 44 6.80 -0.93 -12.14
CA ASP A 44 6.13 -2.14 -11.65
C ASP A 44 5.48 -1.82 -10.31
N VAL A 45 4.16 -2.02 -10.22
CA VAL A 45 3.35 -1.77 -9.02
C VAL A 45 2.55 -3.01 -8.70
N ARG A 46 2.65 -3.48 -7.47
CA ARG A 46 1.92 -4.65 -6.98
C ARG A 46 1.02 -4.24 -5.82
N ILE A 47 -0.24 -4.67 -5.84
CA ILE A 47 -1.23 -4.36 -4.81
C ILE A 47 -1.58 -5.66 -4.07
N TYR A 48 -1.23 -5.75 -2.80
CA TYR A 48 -1.49 -6.93 -1.96
C TYR A 48 -2.58 -6.62 -0.93
N TYR A 49 -3.70 -7.33 -1.01
CA TYR A 49 -4.78 -7.24 -0.04
C TYR A 49 -4.52 -8.16 1.16
N PHE A 50 -4.48 -7.59 2.38
CA PHE A 50 -4.36 -8.36 3.62
C PHE A 50 -5.72 -8.56 4.26
N CYS A 51 -6.01 -9.80 4.62
CA CYS A 51 -7.15 -10.15 5.44
C CYS A 51 -6.88 -9.84 6.93
N ASP A 52 -7.93 -9.69 7.73
CA ASP A 52 -7.83 -9.43 9.17
C ASP A 52 -7.04 -10.53 9.90
N GLY A 53 -7.11 -11.78 9.43
CA GLY A 53 -6.32 -12.90 9.96
C GLY A 53 -4.88 -12.97 9.46
N CYS A 54 -4.55 -12.18 8.44
CA CYS A 54 -3.24 -12.14 7.78
C CYS A 54 -2.33 -11.12 8.48
N LEU A 55 -2.89 -10.00 8.91
CA LEU A 55 -2.14 -8.90 9.51
C LEU A 55 -1.39 -9.28 10.81
N PRO A 56 -1.97 -10.05 11.76
CA PRO A 56 -1.25 -10.49 12.97
C PRO A 56 -0.09 -11.45 12.68
N LYS A 57 -0.05 -12.04 11.49
CA LYS A 57 1.02 -12.96 11.05
C LYS A 57 2.23 -12.20 10.49
N THR A 58 2.10 -10.90 10.21
CA THR A 58 3.21 -10.06 9.77
C THR A 58 4.33 -10.10 10.80
N ARG A 59 5.57 -10.24 10.32
CA ARG A 59 6.78 -10.21 11.15
C ARG A 59 7.64 -9.05 10.69
N MET A 60 8.00 -8.20 11.63
CA MET A 60 8.82 -7.03 11.38
C MET A 60 10.23 -7.31 11.86
N LEU A 61 11.21 -7.08 10.99
CA LEU A 61 12.62 -7.32 11.27
C LEU A 61 13.41 -6.02 11.07
N GLY A 62 14.50 -5.86 11.83
CA GLY A 62 15.36 -4.69 11.74
C GLY A 62 14.67 -3.39 12.17
N LYS A 63 14.73 -2.35 11.31
CA LYS A 63 14.17 -1.01 11.59
C LYS A 63 12.68 -0.87 11.23
N ALA A 64 12.02 -1.96 10.84
CA ALA A 64 10.61 -1.93 10.49
C ALA A 64 9.75 -1.45 11.68
N LYS A 65 8.82 -0.55 11.39
CA LYS A 65 7.87 0.00 12.37
C LYS A 65 6.46 -0.34 11.90
N GLY A 66 5.72 -1.07 12.74
CA GLY A 66 4.34 -1.44 12.45
C GLY A 66 3.40 -0.35 12.89
N HIS A 67 2.34 -0.17 12.11
CA HIS A 67 1.18 0.60 12.52
C HIS A 67 0.01 -0.37 12.73
N LYS A 68 -0.77 -0.16 13.80
CA LYS A 68 -2.01 -0.92 14.00
C LYS A 68 -2.99 -0.52 12.92
N VAL A 69 -3.42 -1.46 12.09
CA VAL A 69 -4.42 -1.23 11.04
C VAL A 69 -5.41 -2.38 11.06
N GLU A 70 -6.67 -2.14 10.71
CA GLU A 70 -7.71 -3.18 10.68
C GLU A 70 -7.85 -3.81 9.29
N GLN A 71 -7.47 -3.09 8.23
CA GLN A 71 -7.41 -3.60 6.85
C GLN A 71 -6.24 -2.94 6.12
N SER A 72 -5.38 -3.71 5.46
CA SER A 72 -4.16 -3.17 4.85
C SER A 72 -4.02 -3.61 3.40
N VAL A 73 -3.65 -2.66 2.55
CA VAL A 73 -3.21 -2.88 1.18
C VAL A 73 -1.73 -2.49 1.11
N ILE A 74 -0.85 -3.41 0.72
CA ILE A 74 0.55 -3.06 0.47
C ILE A 74 0.73 -2.75 -1.01
N ILE A 75 1.30 -1.59 -1.29
CA ILE A 75 1.58 -1.06 -2.63
C ILE A 75 3.07 -0.78 -2.77
#